data_AF-A0A0F9M323-F1
#
_entry.id   AF-A0A0F9M323-F1
#
_cell.length_a   1.000
_cell.length_b   1.000
_cell.length_c   1.000
_cell.angle_alpha   90.00
_cell.angle_beta   90.00
_cell.angle_gamma   90.00
#
_symmetry.space_group_name_H-M   'P 1'
#
loop_
_entity.id
_entity.type
_entity.pdbx_description
1 polymer ?
#
loop_
_entity_poly.entity_id
_entity_poly.type
_entity_poly.pdbx_seq_one_letter_code
_entity_poly.pdbx_strand_id
1 'polypeptide(L)'
;MEYQAKFEVGSEVKDVVTGVEGIVMCVAFWLFGCTRYAIQMSMDPKTREVPEIQWVDEPQIKLIYDPVVFRPTMVEQVRKTHGPRSDPSK
;
A
#
# COMPACT_ATOMS: atom_id res chain seq x y z
N MET A 1 -17.47 3.13 13.57
CA MET A 1 -17.42 2.04 12.57
C MET A 1 -16.02 2.11 11.99
N GLU A 2 -15.16 1.16 12.35
CA GLU A 2 -13.79 1.11 11.82
C GLU A 2 -13.85 0.47 10.44
N TYR A 3 -13.32 1.17 9.43
CA TYR A 3 -13.22 0.64 8.07
C TYR A 3 -11.89 -0.10 7.96
N GLN A 4 -11.93 -1.42 7.97
CA GLN A 4 -10.75 -2.26 7.85
C GLN A 4 -10.64 -2.80 6.43
N ALA A 5 -9.50 -2.57 5.78
CA ALA A 5 -9.21 -3.17 4.49
C ALA A 5 -8.93 -4.66 4.69
N LYS A 6 -9.52 -5.50 3.82
CA LYS A 6 -9.27 -6.94 3.79
C LYS A 6 -7.88 -7.28 3.23
N PHE A 7 -7.39 -6.46 2.30
CA PHE A 7 -6.07 -6.60 1.68
C PHE A 7 -5.27 -5.31 1.92
N GLU A 8 -4.01 -5.45 2.34
CA GLU A 8 -3.14 -4.30 2.58
C GLU A 8 -2.61 -3.71 1.26
N VAL A 9 -2.28 -2.42 1.26
CA VAL A 9 -1.58 -1.79 0.13
C VAL A 9 -0.23 -2.47 -0.08
N GLY A 10 0.11 -2.78 -1.32
CA GLY A 10 1.28 -3.58 -1.70
C GLY A 10 0.98 -5.08 -1.87
N SER A 11 -0.20 -5.55 -1.43
CA SER A 11 -0.63 -6.93 -1.70
C SER A 11 -0.77 -7.18 -3.20
N GLU A 12 -0.29 -8.33 -3.65
CA GLU A 12 -0.57 -8.82 -4.99
C GLU A 12 -1.89 -9.60 -4.97
N VAL A 13 -2.79 -9.22 -5.86
CA VAL A 13 -4.15 -9.76 -5.89
C VAL A 13 -4.60 -10.05 -7.31
N LYS A 14 -5.62 -10.92 -7.41
CA LYS A 14 -6.30 -11.29 -8.65
C LYS A 14 -7.77 -10.94 -8.57
N ASP A 15 -8.29 -10.27 -9.60
CA ASP A 15 -9.73 -10.24 -9.84
C ASP A 15 -10.16 -11.56 -10.48
N VAL A 16 -11.02 -12.33 -9.79
CA VAL A 16 -11.49 -13.64 -10.28
C VAL A 16 -12.46 -13.53 -11.44
N VAL A 17 -13.08 -12.37 -11.66
CA VAL A 17 -14.07 -12.16 -12.73
C VAL A 17 -13.37 -11.82 -14.04
N THR A 18 -12.45 -10.86 -14.04
CA THR A 18 -11.72 -10.45 -15.25
C THR A 18 -10.44 -11.26 -15.49
N GLY A 19 -9.89 -11.88 -14.45
CA GLY A 19 -8.62 -12.61 -14.49
C GLY A 19 -7.39 -11.72 -14.38
N VAL A 20 -7.55 -10.41 -14.20
CA VAL A 20 -6.47 -9.44 -14.07
C VAL A 20 -5.74 -9.61 -12.73
N GLU A 21 -4.41 -9.50 -12.77
CA GLU A 21 -3.52 -9.61 -11.61
C GLU A 21 -2.69 -8.33 -11.47
N GLY A 22 -2.40 -7.92 -10.23
CA GLY A 22 -1.59 -6.75 -9.98
C GLY A 22 -1.47 -6.40 -8.50
N ILE A 23 -0.89 -5.23 -8.23
CA ILE A 23 -0.59 -4.75 -6.87
C ILE A 23 -1.67 -3.78 -6.41
N VAL A 24 -2.17 -3.96 -5.18
CA VAL A 24 -3.08 -3.01 -4.53
C VAL A 24 -2.35 -1.71 -4.24
N MET A 25 -2.78 -0.62 -4.87
CA MET A 25 -2.19 0.72 -4.67
C MET A 25 -3.02 1.60 -3.73
N CYS A 26 -4.34 1.42 -3.71
CA CYS A 26 -5.25 2.24 -2.93
C CYS A 26 -6.50 1.45 -2.55
N VAL A 27 -7.09 1.80 -1.40
CA VAL A 27 -8.37 1.28 -0.91
C VAL A 27 -9.33 2.43 -0.72
N ALA A 28 -10.49 2.36 -1.38
CA ALA A 28 -11.55 3.35 -1.25
C ALA A 28 -12.70 2.75 -0.43
N PHE A 29 -13.01 3.38 0.71
CA PHE A 29 -14.18 3.06 1.51
C PHE A 29 -15.32 4.00 1.15
N TRP A 30 -16.36 3.48 0.50
CA TRP A 30 -17.50 4.29 0.08
C TRP A 30 -18.50 4.43 1.23
N LEU A 31 -19.24 5.55 1.22
CA LEU A 31 -20.21 5.90 2.27
C LEU A 31 -21.25 4.81 2.58
N PHE A 32 -21.53 3.92 1.62
CA PHE A 32 -22.51 2.85 1.73
C PHE A 32 -21.89 1.45 1.90
N GLY A 33 -20.62 1.37 2.34
CA GLY A 33 -19.98 0.10 2.68
C GLY A 33 -19.42 -0.69 1.50
N CYS A 34 -19.34 -0.09 0.30
CA CYS A 34 -18.60 -0.70 -0.80
C CYS A 34 -17.10 -0.38 -0.65
N THR A 35 -16.31 -1.38 -0.30
CA THR A 35 -14.84 -1.29 -0.37
C THR A 35 -14.38 -1.62 -1.78
N ARG A 36 -13.59 -0.74 -2.38
CA ARG A 36 -12.98 -0.93 -3.69
C ARG A 36 -11.47 -0.81 -3.61
N TYR A 37 -10.79 -1.63 -4.38
CA TYR A 37 -9.34 -1.63 -4.46
C TYR A 37 -8.92 -1.14 -5.84
N ALA A 38 -7.93 -0.26 -5.87
CA ALA A 38 -7.28 0.18 -7.10
C ALA A 38 -6.06 -0.73 -7.32
N ILE A 39 -6.10 -1.50 -8.40
CA ILE A 39 -5.07 -2.48 -8.76
C ILE A 39 -4.23 -1.92 -9.91
N GLN A 40 -2.92 -1.88 -9.70
CA GLN A 40 -1.95 -1.57 -10.75
C GLN A 40 -1.42 -2.87 -11.35
N MET A 41 -1.71 -3.10 -12.62
CA MET A 41 -1.16 -4.23 -13.38
C MET A 41 0.32 -4.00 -13.72
N SER A 42 1.02 -5.11 -13.96
CA SER A 42 2.38 -5.06 -14.53
C SER A 42 2.38 -4.49 -15.94
N MET A 43 3.49 -3.85 -16.32
CA MET A 43 3.74 -3.39 -17.69
C MET A 43 3.60 -4.55 -18.68
N ASP A 44 2.92 -4.31 -19.80
CA ASP A 44 2.84 -5.30 -20.87
C ASP A 44 4.24 -5.47 -21.51
N PRO A 45 4.82 -6.68 -21.52
CA PRO A 45 6.15 -6.90 -22.07
C PRO A 45 6.26 -6.63 -23.58
N LYS A 46 5.15 -6.65 -24.32
CA LYS A 46 5.10 -6.45 -25.77
C LYS A 46 4.96 -4.99 -26.14
N THR A 47 3.98 -4.29 -25.56
CA THR A 47 3.72 -2.88 -25.88
C THR A 47 4.61 -1.93 -25.07
N ARG A 48 5.18 -2.41 -23.95
CA ARG A 48 5.90 -1.60 -22.95
C ARG A 48 5.04 -0.48 -22.36
N GLU A 49 3.73 -0.64 -22.40
CA GLU A 49 2.79 0.29 -21.81
C GLU A 49 2.43 -0.19 -20.41
N VAL A 50 2.26 0.77 -19.50
CA VAL A 50 1.76 0.50 -18.15
C VAL A 50 0.24 0.61 -18.22
N PRO A 51 -0.51 -0.48 -17.95
CA PRO A 51 -1.96 -0.42 -17.98
C PRO A 51 -2.49 0.57 -16.94
N GLU A 52 -3.65 1.15 -17.22
CA GLU A 52 -4.32 2.03 -16.27
C GLU A 52 -4.75 1.26 -15.01
N ILE A 53 -4.85 2.00 -13.90
CA ILE A 53 -5.33 1.46 -12.63
C ILE A 53 -6.79 1.04 -12.79
N GLN A 54 -7.10 -0.19 -12.39
CA GLN A 54 -8.46 -0.71 -12.40
C GLN A 54 -9.05 -0.73 -10.99
N TRP A 55 -10.28 -0.23 -10.87
CA TRP A 55 -11.05 -0.31 -9.63
C TRP A 55 -11.88 -1.59 -9.60
N VAL A 56 -11.72 -2.35 -8.53
CA VAL A 56 -12.28 -3.69 -8.39
C VAL A 56 -12.97 -3.78 -7.02
N ASP A 57 -14.18 -4.36 -6.97
CA ASP A 57 -14.92 -4.53 -5.72
C ASP A 57 -14.25 -5.59 -4.82
N GLU A 58 -14.35 -5.44 -3.50
CA GLU A 58 -13.75 -6.40 -2.55
C GLU A 58 -14.10 -7.90 -2.76
N PRO A 59 -15.36 -8.30 -3.00
CA PRO A 59 -15.73 -9.72 -3.00
C PRO A 59 -15.16 -10.50 -4.18
N GLN A 60 -14.79 -9.84 -5.29
CA GLN A 60 -14.20 -10.49 -6.47
C GLN A 60 -12.67 -10.59 -6.40
N ILE A 61 -12.04 -10.05 -5.35
CA ILE A 61 -10.58 -10.06 -5.22
C ILE A 61 -10.11 -11.29 -4.43
N LYS A 62 -9.08 -11.94 -4.94
CA LYS A 62 -8.36 -13.02 -4.28
C LYS A 62 -6.90 -12.63 -4.07
N LEU A 63 -6.39 -12.83 -2.85
CA LEU A 63 -4.99 -12.62 -2.51
C LEU A 63 -4.09 -13.65 -3.20
N ILE A 64 -3.03 -13.18 -3.86
CA ILE A 64 -1.95 -14.00 -4.40
C ILE A 64 -0.76 -13.98 -3.44
N TYR A 65 -0.31 -12.78 -3.09
CA TYR A 65 0.85 -12.57 -2.23
C TYR A 65 0.60 -11.40 -1.30
N ASP A 66 0.93 -11.59 -0.02
CA ASP A 66 0.86 -10.57 1.01
C ASP A 66 2.30 -10.14 1.34
N PRO A 67 2.71 -8.90 1.04
CA PRO A 67 4.03 -8.45 1.40
C PRO A 67 4.16 -8.40 2.92
N VAL A 68 5.21 -9.03 3.44
CA VAL A 68 5.60 -8.83 4.85
C VAL A 68 5.91 -7.35 5.03
N VAL A 69 4.98 -6.60 5.62
CA VAL A 69 5.18 -5.18 5.88
C VAL A 69 6.32 -5.04 6.86
N PHE A 70 7.45 -4.47 6.41
CA PHE A 70 8.52 -4.07 7.30
C PHE A 70 7.99 -2.95 8.19
N ARG A 71 7.55 -3.31 9.39
CA ARG A 71 7.24 -2.35 10.44
C ARG A 71 8.56 -2.05 11.14
N PRO A 72 9.19 -0.89 10.89
CA PRO A 72 10.41 -0.55 11.61
C PRO A 72 10.10 -0.62 13.10
N THR A 73 10.87 -1.41 13.84
CA THR A 73 10.80 -1.36 15.30
C THR A 73 11.15 0.07 15.69
N MET A 74 10.26 0.78 16.38
CA MET A 74 10.61 2.09 16.92
C MET A 74 11.79 1.88 17.85
N VAL A 75 12.97 2.31 17.40
CA VAL A 75 14.15 2.37 18.27
C VAL A 75 13.95 3.58 19.16
N GLU A 76 13.97 3.36 20.48
CA GLU A 76 13.92 4.44 21.44
C GLU A 76 15.02 5.45 21.10
N GLN A 77 14.61 6.66 20.72
CA GLN A 77 15.53 7.72 20.33
C GLN A 77 16.37 8.04 21.56
N VAL A 78 17.67 7.68 21.55
CA VAL A 78 18.60 8.14 22.57
C VAL A 78 18.59 9.65 22.50
N ARG A 79 17.99 10.30 23.51
CA ARG A 79 17.89 11.76 23.58
C ARG A 79 19.30 12.32 23.49
N LYS A 80 19.64 12.92 22.35
CA LYS A 80 20.84 13.76 22.26
C LYS A 80 20.54 14.99 23.12
N THR A 81 21.23 15.10 24.26
CA THR A 81 21.23 16.32 25.05
C THR A 81 21.81 17.43 24.18
N HIS A 82 20.98 18.39 23.78
CA HIS A 82 21.39 19.63 23.14
C HIS A 82 22.10 20.47 24.20
N GLY A 83 23.33 20.07 24.54
CA GLY A 83 24.19 20.85 25.42
C GLY A 83 24.43 22.24 24.83
N PRO A 84 24.74 23.24 25.68
CA PRO A 84 25.09 24.56 25.19
C PRO A 84 26.19 24.42 24.13
N ARG A 85 25.98 25.09 22.98
CA ARG A 85 27.00 25.20 21.93
C ARG A 85 28.25 25.76 22.61
N SER A 86 29.41 25.15 22.36
CA SER A 86 30.67 25.76 22.78
C SER A 86 30.74 27.14 22.14
N ASP A 87 30.55 28.18 22.96
CA ASP A 87 30.68 29.58 22.58
C ASP A 87 32.04 29.78 21.89
N PRO A 88 32.14 30.59 20.82
CA PRO A 88 33.43 30.86 20.22
C PRO A 88 34.24 31.70 21.20
N SER A 89 35.28 31.10 21.78
CA SER A 89 36.30 31.82 22.51
C SER A 89 36.79 33.01 21.68
N LYS A 90 36.80 34.20 22.31
CA LYS A 90 37.17 35.51 21.76
C LYS A 90 38.32 35.52 20.76
#